data_AF-V5H2J5-F1
#
_entry.id   AF-V5H2J5-F1
#
_cell.length_a   1.000
_cell.length_b   1.000
_cell.length_c   1.000
_cell.angle_alpha   90.00
_cell.angle_beta   90.00
_cell.angle_gamma   90.00
#
_symmetry.space_group_name_H-M   'P 1'
#
loop_
_entity.id
_entity.type
_entity.pdbx_description
1 polymer ?
#
loop_
_entity_poly.entity_id
_entity_poly.type
_entity_poly.pdbx_seq_one_letter_code
_entity_poly.pdbx_strand_id
1 'polypeptide(L)'
;MSGTPRKTFNVNRAPTPEPPLWLQNREIPKLVLPKSSDDLLVPKEHVMEVVSIYEVLRHFRNLVRLSPFRLEDFCAAIMCEDQSSLLAEVHIMLLKALLREEDSQQTHFGPLDQKDSVNISLYLIDYITYPEVLKAYVES
;
A
#
# COMPACT_ATOMS: atom_id res chain seq x y z
N MET A 1 -25.92 33.17 -73.12
CA MET A 1 -25.10 33.45 -71.93
C MET A 1 -26.07 33.75 -70.78
N SER A 2 -26.24 32.84 -69.83
CA SER A 2 -27.10 33.04 -68.66
C SER A 2 -26.25 32.84 -67.41
N GLY A 3 -25.94 33.93 -66.71
CA GLY A 3 -25.16 33.92 -65.48
C GLY A 3 -26.09 33.74 -64.28
N THR A 4 -25.82 32.75 -63.43
CA THR A 4 -26.52 32.58 -62.16
C THR A 4 -26.01 33.61 -61.13
N PRO A 5 -26.89 34.23 -60.33
CA PRO A 5 -26.48 35.27 -59.38
C PRO A 5 -25.72 34.67 -58.18
N ARG A 6 -24.60 35.31 -57.81
CA ARG A 6 -23.80 34.99 -56.62
C ARG A 6 -24.65 35.13 -55.36
N LYS A 7 -24.75 34.06 -54.56
CA LYS A 7 -25.29 34.09 -53.20
C LYS A 7 -24.47 35.04 -52.34
N THR A 8 -25.12 36.06 -51.79
CA THR A 8 -24.57 36.97 -50.78
C THR A 8 -24.38 36.20 -49.48
N PHE A 9 -23.17 36.26 -48.91
CA PHE A 9 -22.87 35.67 -47.61
C PHE A 9 -23.55 36.52 -46.52
N ASN A 10 -24.48 35.90 -45.80
CA ASN A 10 -25.22 36.51 -44.70
C ASN A 10 -24.26 36.78 -43.52
N VAL A 11 -24.05 38.05 -43.15
CA VAL A 11 -23.07 38.52 -42.16
C VAL A 11 -23.55 38.34 -40.70
N ASN A 12 -24.79 37.89 -40.49
CA ASN A 12 -25.42 37.82 -39.16
C ASN A 12 -25.34 36.46 -38.45
N ARG A 13 -24.29 35.65 -38.68
CA ARG A 13 -24.10 34.42 -37.89
C ARG A 13 -23.54 34.76 -36.51
N ALA A 14 -24.15 34.21 -35.45
CA ALA A 14 -23.59 34.27 -34.11
C ALA A 14 -22.12 33.78 -34.13
N PRO A 15 -21.21 34.42 -33.38
CA PRO A 15 -19.81 33.99 -33.32
C PRO A 15 -19.76 32.52 -32.91
N THR A 16 -18.98 31.73 -33.64
CA THR A 16 -18.75 30.33 -33.27
C THR A 16 -18.05 30.33 -31.91
N PRO A 17 -18.51 29.53 -30.92
CA PRO A 17 -17.87 29.47 -29.62
C PRO A 17 -16.40 29.12 -29.77
N GLU A 18 -15.55 29.75 -28.96
CA GLU A 18 -14.12 29.47 -29.00
C GLU A 18 -13.86 27.98 -28.77
N PRO A 19 -12.93 27.37 -29.53
CA PRO A 19 -12.57 25.98 -29.32
C PRO A 19 -12.07 25.77 -27.88
N PRO A 20 -12.26 24.57 -27.30
CA PRO A 20 -11.70 24.25 -25.99
C PRO A 20 -10.20 24.51 -25.92
N LEU A 21 -9.67 24.83 -24.73
CA LEU A 21 -8.26 25.17 -24.53
C LEU A 21 -7.28 24.13 -25.11
N TRP A 22 -7.64 22.84 -25.11
CA TRP A 22 -6.84 21.74 -25.67
C TRP A 22 -6.86 21.65 -27.21
N LEU A 23 -7.75 22.37 -27.88
CA LEU A 23 -7.85 22.50 -29.35
C LEU A 23 -7.28 23.82 -29.87
N GLN A 24 -6.85 24.72 -28.97
CA GLN A 24 -6.22 25.98 -29.33
C GLN A 24 -4.72 25.78 -29.58
N ASN A 25 -4.21 26.27 -30.72
CA ASN A 25 -2.76 26.39 -30.97
C ASN A 25 -2.16 27.50 -30.10
N ARG A 26 -2.13 27.29 -28.78
CA ARG A 26 -1.51 28.19 -27.79
C ARG A 26 -0.23 27.57 -27.25
N GLU A 27 0.76 28.42 -26.96
CA GLU A 27 1.95 28.00 -26.22
C GLU A 27 1.56 27.71 -24.78
N ILE A 28 1.60 26.44 -24.38
CA ILE A 28 1.34 26.01 -23.01
C ILE A 28 2.63 26.20 -22.20
N PRO A 29 2.59 26.92 -21.05
CA PRO A 29 3.77 27.07 -20.22
C PRO A 29 4.27 25.70 -19.75
N LYS A 30 5.59 25.54 -19.65
CA LYS A 30 6.20 24.28 -19.18
C LYS A 30 5.74 23.99 -17.76
N LEU A 31 5.29 22.76 -17.52
CA LEU A 31 4.92 22.28 -16.18
C LEU A 31 6.19 22.19 -15.32
N VAL A 32 6.34 23.10 -14.38
CA VAL A 32 7.37 23.03 -13.33
C VAL A 32 6.71 22.45 -12.09
N LEU A 33 6.97 21.18 -11.83
CA LEU A 33 6.48 20.53 -10.63
C LEU A 33 7.22 21.08 -9.39
N PRO A 34 6.53 21.24 -8.25
CA PRO A 34 7.20 21.51 -6.98
C PRO A 34 8.11 20.34 -6.61
N LYS A 35 9.04 20.59 -5.69
CA LYS A 35 9.85 19.51 -5.10
C LYS A 35 8.93 18.51 -4.40
N SER A 36 9.30 17.23 -4.46
CA SER A 36 8.61 16.18 -3.71
C SER A 36 8.79 16.37 -2.20
N SER A 37 7.83 15.89 -1.41
CA SER A 37 7.88 15.88 0.05
C SER A 37 9.07 15.08 0.57
N ASP A 38 9.54 15.43 1.77
CA ASP A 38 10.74 14.85 2.41
C ASP A 38 10.53 14.69 3.93
N ASP A 39 9.31 14.36 4.32
CA ASP A 39 8.81 14.29 5.69
C ASP A 39 8.84 12.86 6.27
N LEU A 40 9.10 11.85 5.44
CA LEU A 40 9.21 10.47 5.86
C LEU A 40 10.62 10.16 6.35
N LEU A 41 10.71 9.37 7.42
CA LEU A 41 12.00 8.94 8.01
C LEU A 41 12.75 7.89 7.18
N VAL A 42 12.23 7.52 6.00
CA VAL A 42 12.75 6.46 5.12
C VAL A 42 13.39 7.08 3.87
N PRO A 43 14.50 6.53 3.34
CA PRO A 43 15.06 6.95 2.06
C PRO A 43 14.03 6.92 0.92
N LYS A 44 14.07 7.93 0.04
CA LYS A 44 13.08 8.11 -1.04
C LYS A 44 12.96 6.92 -1.99
N GLU A 45 14.04 6.17 -2.17
CA GLU A 45 14.10 4.96 -2.98
C GLU A 45 13.23 3.82 -2.44
N HIS A 46 13.04 3.74 -1.12
CA HIS A 46 12.27 2.68 -0.46
C HIS A 46 10.83 3.09 -0.11
N VAL A 47 10.43 4.35 -0.34
CA VAL A 47 9.09 4.85 0.04
C VAL A 47 7.98 4.01 -0.59
N MET A 48 8.09 3.68 -1.87
CA MET A 48 7.07 2.87 -2.56
C MET A 48 7.00 1.44 -2.01
N GLU A 49 8.15 0.87 -1.62
CA GLU A 49 8.21 -0.47 -1.03
C GLU A 49 7.54 -0.48 0.35
N VAL A 50 7.88 0.49 1.21
CA VAL A 50 7.29 0.64 2.54
C VAL A 50 5.78 0.85 2.46
N VAL A 51 5.32 1.72 1.55
CA VAL A 51 3.88 1.95 1.31
C VAL A 51 3.20 0.68 0.84
N SER A 52 3.84 -0.11 -0.03
CA SER A 52 3.25 -1.37 -0.51
C SER A 52 3.02 -2.37 0.63
N ILE A 53 3.95 -2.48 1.58
CA ILE A 53 3.82 -3.35 2.76
C ILE A 53 2.74 -2.78 3.69
N TYR A 54 2.79 -1.48 3.99
CA TYR A 54 1.85 -0.81 4.88
C TYR A 54 0.40 -0.96 4.39
N GLU A 55 0.14 -0.76 3.09
CA GLU A 55 -1.21 -0.87 2.55
C GLU A 55 -1.77 -2.29 2.65
N VAL A 56 -0.93 -3.32 2.47
CA VAL A 56 -1.36 -4.72 2.69
C VAL A 56 -1.70 -4.95 4.16
N LEU A 57 -0.85 -4.53 5.09
CA LEU A 57 -1.11 -4.65 6.53
C LEU A 57 -2.40 -3.91 6.93
N ARG A 58 -2.58 -2.69 6.40
CA ARG A 58 -3.74 -1.85 6.64
C ARG A 58 -5.02 -2.47 6.06
N HIS A 59 -4.95 -3.07 4.88
CA HIS A 59 -6.09 -3.71 4.22
C HIS A 59 -6.57 -4.94 5.00
N PHE A 60 -5.63 -5.79 5.44
CA PHE A 60 -5.95 -7.04 6.14
C PHE A 60 -6.00 -6.93 7.66
N ARG A 61 -5.89 -5.72 8.23
CA ARG A 61 -5.76 -5.49 9.68
C ARG A 61 -6.79 -6.22 10.56
N ASN A 62 -8.03 -6.34 10.10
CA ASN A 62 -9.08 -7.02 10.86
C ASN A 62 -8.86 -8.54 10.91
N LEU A 63 -8.39 -9.13 9.80
CA LEU A 63 -8.11 -10.57 9.69
C LEU A 63 -6.91 -10.95 10.57
N VAL A 64 -5.85 -10.16 10.50
CA VAL A 64 -4.63 -10.40 11.30
C VAL A 64 -4.79 -9.95 12.76
N ARG A 65 -5.86 -9.20 13.08
CA ARG A 65 -6.15 -8.62 14.40
C ARG A 65 -5.14 -7.55 14.84
N LEU A 66 -4.65 -6.77 13.88
CA LEU A 66 -3.66 -5.72 14.09
C LEU A 66 -4.31 -4.38 14.43
N SER A 67 -3.78 -3.72 15.46
CA SER A 67 -4.18 -2.36 15.84
C SER A 67 -3.89 -1.39 14.68
N PRO A 68 -4.72 -0.36 14.44
CA PRO A 68 -4.43 0.62 13.40
C PRO A 68 -3.26 1.50 13.84
N PHE A 69 -2.29 1.73 12.95
CA PHE A 69 -1.15 2.64 13.13
C PHE A 69 -0.98 3.49 11.87
N ARG A 70 -0.19 4.56 11.94
CA ARG A 70 0.03 5.46 10.80
C ARG A 70 1.24 5.03 9.98
N LEU A 71 1.31 5.49 8.74
CA LEU A 71 2.45 5.23 7.87
C LEU A 71 3.74 5.82 8.44
N GLU A 72 3.68 7.00 9.05
CA GLU A 72 4.84 7.67 9.63
C GLU A 72 5.42 6.88 10.80
N ASP A 73 4.55 6.31 11.65
CA ASP A 73 4.95 5.44 12.76
C ASP A 73 5.60 4.15 12.24
N PHE A 74 5.09 3.61 11.13
CA PHE A 74 5.67 2.43 10.48
C PHE A 74 7.06 2.72 9.88
N CYS A 75 7.19 3.85 9.18
CA CYS A 75 8.46 4.35 8.68
C CYS A 75 9.49 4.51 9.82
N ALA A 76 9.07 5.09 10.95
CA ALA A 76 9.91 5.22 12.13
C ALA A 76 10.32 3.84 12.69
N ALA A 77 9.38 2.89 12.75
CA ALA A 77 9.64 1.56 13.26
C ALA A 77 10.61 0.75 12.40
N ILE A 78 10.56 0.87 11.07
CA ILE A 78 11.49 0.15 10.17
C ILE A 78 12.90 0.75 10.22
N MET A 79 13.01 2.06 10.40
CA MET A 79 14.31 2.76 10.44
C MET A 79 14.97 2.70 11.82
N CYS A 80 14.28 2.17 12.82
CA CYS A 80 14.82 2.00 14.16
C CYS A 80 15.85 0.85 14.17
N GLU A 81 17.06 1.11 14.69
CA GLU A 81 18.08 0.07 14.88
C GLU A 81 17.72 -0.87 16.04
N ASP A 82 16.94 -0.38 17.00
CA ASP A 82 16.46 -1.15 18.14
C ASP A 82 15.15 -1.89 17.82
N GLN A 83 14.80 -2.85 18.68
CA GLN A 83 13.55 -3.57 18.57
C GLN A 83 12.35 -2.65 18.79
N SER A 84 11.65 -2.30 17.71
CA SER A 84 10.40 -1.53 17.78
C SER A 84 9.24 -2.38 18.28
N SER A 85 8.46 -1.84 19.23
CA SER A 85 7.23 -2.47 19.69
C SER A 85 6.21 -2.63 18.56
N LEU A 86 6.11 -1.65 17.67
CA LEU A 86 5.19 -1.74 16.52
C LEU A 86 5.60 -2.88 15.58
N LEU A 87 6.88 -2.98 15.26
CA LEU A 87 7.38 -4.02 14.36
C LEU A 87 7.20 -5.42 14.95
N ALA A 88 7.48 -5.57 16.25
CA ALA A 88 7.24 -6.81 16.97
C ALA A 88 5.74 -7.18 17.00
N GLU A 89 4.85 -6.22 17.28
CA GLU A 89 3.39 -6.47 17.24
C GLU A 89 2.93 -6.94 15.85
N VAL A 90 3.43 -6.31 14.78
CA VAL A 90 3.16 -6.72 13.38
C VAL A 90 3.59 -8.17 13.17
N HIS A 91 4.82 -8.54 13.51
CA HIS A 91 5.32 -9.90 13.34
C HIS A 91 4.51 -10.92 14.14
N ILE A 92 4.22 -10.62 15.41
CA ILE A 92 3.42 -11.49 16.28
C ILE A 92 2.02 -11.70 15.71
N MET A 93 1.35 -10.62 15.25
CA MET A 93 0.00 -10.72 14.70
C MET A 93 -0.04 -11.52 13.39
N LEU A 94 0.96 -11.36 12.52
CA LEU A 94 1.08 -12.13 11.29
C LEU A 94 1.31 -13.63 11.59
N LEU A 95 2.26 -13.96 12.47
CA LEU A 95 2.51 -15.34 12.89
C LEU A 95 1.27 -15.98 13.49
N LYS A 96 0.61 -15.27 14.42
CA LYS A 96 -0.64 -15.76 15.00
C LYS A 96 -1.74 -15.93 13.95
N ALA A 97 -1.78 -15.11 12.90
CA ALA A 97 -2.76 -15.26 11.83
C ALA A 97 -2.49 -16.50 10.98
N LEU A 98 -1.24 -16.74 10.61
CA LEU A 98 -0.82 -17.93 9.85
C LEU A 98 -1.12 -19.21 10.62
N LEU A 99 -0.66 -19.31 11.86
CA LEU A 99 -0.87 -20.49 12.70
C LEU A 99 -2.37 -20.79 12.94
N ARG A 100 -3.21 -19.75 13.07
CA ARG A 100 -4.68 -19.92 13.18
C ARG A 100 -5.27 -20.46 11.88
N GLU A 101 -4.82 -19.94 10.73
CA GLU A 101 -5.30 -20.39 9.43
C GLU A 101 -4.91 -21.85 9.18
N GLU A 102 -3.66 -22.22 9.46
CA GLU A 102 -3.18 -23.61 9.31
C GLU A 102 -3.93 -24.61 10.19
N ASP A 103 -4.20 -24.26 11.46
CA ASP A 103 -5.05 -25.09 12.30
C ASP A 103 -6.48 -25.15 11.76
N SER A 104 -7.04 -24.06 11.21
CA SER A 104 -8.37 -24.09 10.60
C SER A 104 -8.46 -25.01 9.37
N GLN A 105 -7.40 -25.08 8.56
CA GLN A 105 -7.32 -25.92 7.36
C GLN A 105 -6.87 -27.36 7.67
N GLN A 106 -6.45 -27.66 8.91
CA GLN A 106 -5.88 -28.95 9.32
C GLN A 106 -4.69 -29.37 8.45
N THR A 107 -3.86 -28.43 8.01
CA THR A 107 -2.70 -28.69 7.14
C THR A 107 -1.44 -29.11 7.89
N HIS A 108 -1.47 -29.14 9.23
CA HIS A 108 -0.34 -29.54 10.04
C HIS A 108 -0.20 -31.08 10.06
N PHE A 109 0.59 -31.60 9.13
CA PHE A 109 0.91 -33.03 9.06
C PHE A 109 1.99 -33.37 10.09
N GLY A 110 1.59 -33.90 11.24
CA GLY A 110 2.52 -34.33 12.29
C GLY A 110 1.82 -35.16 13.37
N PRO A 111 2.58 -35.87 14.23
CA PRO A 111 2.02 -36.55 15.38
C PRO A 111 1.46 -35.54 16.40
N LEU A 112 0.56 -36.01 17.27
CA LEU A 112 -0.28 -35.16 18.12
C LEU A 112 0.52 -34.25 19.07
N ASP A 113 1.63 -34.75 19.61
CA ASP A 113 2.56 -34.03 20.48
C ASP A 113 3.22 -32.82 19.79
N GLN A 114 3.47 -32.93 18.49
CA GLN A 114 4.00 -31.83 17.69
C GLN A 114 2.92 -30.76 17.46
N LYS A 115 1.67 -31.17 17.23
CA LYS A 115 0.53 -30.25 17.11
C LYS A 115 0.31 -29.45 18.40
N ASP A 116 0.39 -30.11 19.56
CA ASP A 116 0.25 -29.43 20.86
C ASP A 116 1.39 -28.42 21.10
N SER A 117 2.61 -28.75 20.68
CA SER A 117 3.77 -27.85 20.79
C SER A 117 3.63 -26.57 19.93
N VAL A 118 3.11 -26.70 18.71
CA VAL A 118 2.82 -25.55 17.83
C VAL A 118 1.70 -24.68 18.40
N ASN A 119 0.65 -25.29 18.93
CA ASN A 119 -0.44 -24.57 19.60
C ASN A 119 0.06 -23.77 20.81
N ILE A 120 0.95 -24.34 21.62
CA ILE A 120 1.57 -23.61 22.75
C ILE A 120 2.32 -22.37 22.24
N SER A 121 3.04 -22.49 21.12
CA SER A 121 3.76 -21.37 20.50
C SER A 121 2.81 -20.24 20.07
N LEU A 122 1.63 -20.57 19.51
CA LEU A 122 0.59 -19.59 19.18
C LEU A 122 0.14 -18.75 20.40
N TYR A 123 0.03 -19.38 21.58
CA TYR A 123 -0.48 -18.72 22.78
C TYR A 123 0.59 -17.98 23.58
N LEU A 124 1.83 -18.48 23.59
CA LEU A 124 2.91 -17.93 24.43
C LEU A 124 3.84 -16.96 23.69
N ILE A 125 3.68 -16.78 22.38
CA ILE A 125 4.49 -15.82 21.62
C ILE A 125 4.30 -14.39 22.16
N ASP A 126 5.44 -13.76 22.47
CA ASP A 126 5.55 -12.43 23.06
C ASP A 126 6.63 -11.60 22.36
N TYR A 127 6.89 -10.39 22.87
CA TYR A 127 7.87 -9.48 22.30
C TYR A 127 9.30 -10.02 22.29
N ILE A 128 9.67 -10.97 23.14
CA ILE A 128 11.03 -11.49 23.24
C ILE A 128 11.18 -12.78 22.43
N THR A 129 10.13 -13.59 22.38
CA THR A 129 10.15 -14.95 21.82
C THR A 129 9.75 -15.03 20.35
N TYR A 130 9.07 -14.00 19.81
CA TYR A 130 8.60 -14.04 18.42
C TYR A 130 9.68 -14.31 17.35
N PRO A 131 10.95 -13.87 17.46
CA PRO A 131 11.95 -14.15 16.45
C PRO A 131 12.32 -15.64 16.40
N GLU A 132 12.35 -16.31 17.55
CA GLU A 132 12.63 -17.75 17.62
C GLU A 132 11.46 -18.56 17.06
N VAL A 133 10.21 -18.14 17.38
CA VAL A 133 9.01 -18.77 16.80
C VAL A 133 8.97 -18.57 15.28
N LEU A 134 9.32 -17.37 14.79
CA LEU A 134 9.43 -17.10 13.35
C LEU A 134 10.46 -18.01 12.69
N LYS A 135 11.65 -18.15 13.30
CA LYS A 135 12.69 -19.02 12.80
C LYS A 135 12.23 -20.47 12.72
N ALA A 136 11.64 -20.99 13.80
CA ALA A 136 11.09 -22.34 13.83
C ALA A 136 10.01 -22.56 12.76
N TYR A 137 9.15 -21.56 12.51
CA TYR A 137 8.13 -21.62 11.46
C TYR A 137 8.70 -21.63 10.04
N VAL A 138 9.81 -20.93 9.80
CA VAL A 138 10.47 -20.91 8.49
C VAL A 138 11.28 -22.19 8.23
N GLU A 139 11.77 -22.83 9.30
CA GLU A 139 12.55 -24.08 9.23
C GLU A 139 11.69 -25.36 9.17
N SER A 140 10.38 -25.27 9.46
CA SER A 140 9.42 -26.40 9.44
C SER A 140 8.90 -26.70 8.04
#